data_AF-A0A5J4NQQ2-F1
#
_entry.id   AF-A0A5J4NQQ2-F1
#
_cell.length_a   1.000
_cell.length_b   1.000
_cell.length_c   1.000
_cell.angle_alpha   90.00
_cell.angle_beta   90.00
_cell.angle_gamma   90.00
#
_symmetry.space_group_name_H-M   'P 1'
#
loop_
_entity.id
_entity.type
_entity.pdbx_description
1 polymer ?
#
loop_
_entity_poly.entity_id
_entity_poly.type
_entity_poly.pdbx_seq_one_letter_code
_entity_poly.pdbx_strand_id
1 'polypeptide(L)'
;MLQGSAALGVSRASSDVDAVLIVPDFVDRDDFFVSFPDYLKIQKDVTDVVAVPETLVPLIRMSVSGVRIDLVISRLSSPYVPAHIDFEQPLEDLYRGMDLVSVRSLSGVHLAQEVKKLTNGFPLFPRLLRIVRAWVSARAIGSYVYGFPPNIAWVILVVYVCKRMTNHEESMQKSGFCICKHTDVNTRSSGFISVKISDNQLSHSSSSSSGTIGGTGEHSLSCLIHAFFALFATWPWPHPVQIAPIKVVPDLGIFSWDPQRNIQDERDLMPIITPVFPNKNVSFSVRQVTKRIVTDELQRVCRLPPRVGLRIVTDILHGQAKWTDLLERYDVRNHYRHFILLTLNAVSREELNVVGGLVDSRLRDLAQLLEDNAYIHSTRISPVQSSHSSNLSGTPAQLDSNPRRQWLVAMDIEPGPVLPSGGRGPRPVNITNCLSMFYQILRERDAYTNFGEKLTHVYLKRSVHVCFGKLVC
;
A
#
# COMPACT_ATOMS: atom_id res chain seq x y z
N MET A 1 -8.63 1.70 -21.41
CA MET A 1 -9.14 2.55 -20.31
C MET A 1 -8.09 2.61 -19.20
N LEU A 2 -8.04 3.70 -18.41
CA LEU A 2 -7.07 3.86 -17.31
C LEU A 2 -7.54 3.23 -16.00
N GLN A 3 -6.59 2.82 -15.17
CA GLN A 3 -6.79 2.26 -13.83
C GLN A 3 -5.88 2.94 -12.79
N GLY A 4 -5.93 2.45 -11.55
CA GLY A 4 -4.96 2.78 -10.52
C GLY A 4 -4.90 4.27 -10.17
N SER A 5 -3.71 4.75 -9.81
CA SER A 5 -3.53 6.14 -9.39
C SER A 5 -3.75 7.14 -10.54
N ALA A 6 -3.54 6.71 -11.79
CA ALA A 6 -3.74 7.54 -12.98
C ALA A 6 -5.21 7.84 -13.16
N ALA A 7 -6.07 6.81 -13.10
CA ALA A 7 -7.51 6.99 -13.16
C ALA A 7 -8.04 7.87 -12.01
N LEU A 8 -7.46 7.76 -10.81
CA LEU A 8 -7.84 8.55 -9.63
C LEU A 8 -7.28 9.99 -9.60
N GLY A 9 -6.44 10.39 -10.56
CA GLY A 9 -5.85 11.74 -10.60
C GLY A 9 -4.83 12.03 -9.49
N VAL A 10 -4.23 10.97 -8.91
CA VAL A 10 -3.26 11.05 -7.80
C VAL A 10 -1.90 10.46 -8.15
N SER A 11 -1.64 10.23 -9.43
CA SER A 11 -0.31 9.85 -9.93
C SER A 11 0.73 10.96 -9.68
N ARG A 12 1.96 10.53 -9.41
CA ARG A 12 3.15 11.40 -9.41
C ARG A 12 3.77 11.36 -10.81
N ALA A 13 4.61 12.34 -11.16
CA ALA A 13 5.26 12.42 -12.48
C ALA A 13 6.04 11.15 -12.87
N SER A 14 6.55 10.38 -11.90
CA SER A 14 7.29 9.14 -12.11
C SER A 14 6.46 7.86 -11.95
N SER A 15 5.13 7.97 -11.84
CA SER A 15 4.26 6.81 -11.59
C SER A 15 3.95 6.08 -12.89
N ASP A 16 3.89 4.76 -12.79
CA ASP A 16 3.47 3.91 -13.90
C ASP A 16 1.98 4.14 -14.17
N VAL A 17 1.57 3.92 -15.42
CA VAL A 17 0.19 4.02 -15.86
C VAL A 17 -0.38 2.61 -15.96
N ASP A 18 -1.33 2.29 -15.08
CA ASP A 18 -2.13 1.07 -15.18
C ASP A 18 -3.23 1.28 -16.21
N ALA A 19 -3.31 0.40 -17.21
CA ALA A 19 -4.33 0.47 -18.26
C ALA A 19 -4.92 -0.91 -18.56
N VAL A 20 -6.19 -0.94 -18.97
CA VAL A 20 -6.86 -2.12 -19.52
C VAL A 20 -7.16 -1.93 -21.00
N LEU A 21 -6.75 -2.89 -21.81
CA LEU A 21 -7.20 -3.08 -23.19
C LEU A 21 -8.49 -3.90 -23.16
N ILE A 22 -9.58 -3.29 -23.63
CA ILE A 22 -10.87 -3.98 -23.75
C ILE A 22 -11.01 -4.45 -25.19
N VAL A 23 -11.28 -5.73 -25.38
CA VAL A 23 -11.34 -6.37 -26.69
C VAL A 23 -12.65 -7.12 -26.87
N PRO A 24 -13.13 -7.31 -28.11
CA PRO A 24 -14.28 -8.14 -28.39
C PRO A 24 -13.95 -9.63 -28.19
N ASP A 25 -14.99 -10.46 -28.26
CA ASP A 25 -14.90 -11.90 -28.01
C ASP A 25 -14.05 -12.65 -29.02
N PHE A 26 -13.80 -12.17 -30.24
CA PHE A 26 -12.96 -12.89 -31.21
C PHE A 26 -11.46 -12.64 -31.05
N VAL A 27 -11.03 -11.78 -30.12
CA VAL A 27 -9.61 -11.54 -29.83
C VAL A 27 -9.15 -12.47 -28.71
N ASP A 28 -8.19 -13.33 -29.01
CA ASP A 28 -7.69 -14.30 -28.06
C ASP A 28 -6.53 -13.73 -27.22
N ARG A 29 -6.24 -14.39 -26.09
CA ARG A 29 -5.11 -14.01 -25.23
C ARG A 29 -3.77 -14.16 -25.94
N ASP A 30 -3.67 -15.14 -26.82
CA ASP A 30 -2.45 -15.38 -27.58
C ASP A 30 -2.17 -14.21 -28.53
N ASP A 31 -3.20 -13.58 -29.10
CA ASP A 31 -3.01 -12.33 -29.85
C ASP A 31 -2.42 -11.23 -28.97
N PHE A 32 -2.93 -11.10 -27.74
CA PHE A 32 -2.42 -10.12 -26.79
C PHE A 32 -0.99 -10.40 -26.33
N PHE A 33 -0.57 -11.66 -26.18
CA PHE A 33 0.77 -12.00 -25.68
C PHE A 33 1.80 -12.36 -26.75
N VAL A 34 1.39 -12.54 -28.02
CA VAL A 34 2.27 -12.95 -29.13
C VAL A 34 2.28 -11.90 -30.23
N SER A 35 1.18 -11.68 -30.93
CA SER A 35 1.15 -10.79 -32.12
C SER A 35 1.18 -9.31 -31.74
N PHE A 36 0.48 -8.91 -30.67
CA PHE A 36 0.41 -7.52 -30.24
C PHE A 36 1.74 -6.97 -29.69
N PRO A 37 2.54 -7.69 -28.87
CA PRO A 37 3.87 -7.24 -28.47
C PRO A 37 4.81 -7.02 -29.65
N ASP A 38 4.74 -7.88 -30.68
CA ASP A 38 5.56 -7.72 -31.88
C ASP A 38 5.15 -6.48 -32.68
N TYR A 39 3.85 -6.20 -32.77
CA TYR A 39 3.35 -4.94 -33.33
C TYR A 39 3.82 -3.72 -32.53
N LEU A 40 3.79 -3.79 -31.18
CA LEU A 40 4.22 -2.70 -30.29
C LEU A 40 5.71 -2.38 -30.45
N LYS A 41 6.58 -3.41 -30.61
CA LYS A 41 8.04 -3.21 -30.80
C LYS A 41 8.40 -2.46 -32.09
N ILE A 42 7.51 -2.41 -33.08
CA ILE A 42 7.72 -1.69 -34.34
C ILE A 42 7.42 -0.19 -34.18
N GLN A 43 6.65 0.19 -33.16
CA GLN A 43 6.24 1.58 -32.95
C GLN A 43 7.41 2.41 -32.42
N LYS A 44 7.71 3.53 -33.08
CA LYS A 44 8.86 4.40 -32.74
C LYS A 44 8.81 4.95 -31.30
N ASP A 45 7.61 5.16 -30.78
CA ASP A 45 7.39 5.75 -29.46
C ASP A 45 7.30 4.71 -28.34
N VAL A 46 7.42 3.41 -28.65
CA VAL A 46 7.26 2.32 -27.68
C VAL A 46 8.59 1.60 -27.48
N THR A 47 9.03 1.51 -26.23
CA THR A 47 10.24 0.80 -25.82
C THR A 47 9.93 -0.20 -24.71
N ASP A 48 10.90 -1.06 -24.39
CA ASP A 48 10.87 -1.95 -23.22
C ASP A 48 9.64 -2.86 -23.14
N VAL A 49 9.16 -3.34 -24.30
CA VAL A 49 7.98 -4.22 -24.40
C VAL A 49 8.30 -5.60 -23.84
N VAL A 50 7.62 -5.98 -22.75
CA VAL A 50 7.77 -7.27 -22.08
C VAL A 50 6.40 -7.86 -21.76
N ALA A 51 6.07 -9.00 -22.37
CA ALA A 51 4.89 -9.79 -22.05
C ALA A 51 5.11 -10.62 -20.77
N VAL A 52 4.13 -10.62 -19.87
CA VAL A 52 4.17 -11.34 -18.59
C VAL A 52 2.88 -12.16 -18.41
N PRO A 53 2.75 -13.29 -19.12
CA PRO A 53 1.52 -14.11 -19.10
C PRO A 53 1.34 -14.88 -17.79
N GLU A 54 2.44 -15.27 -17.13
CA GLU A 54 2.45 -16.14 -15.95
C GLU A 54 2.22 -15.38 -14.62
N THR A 55 1.15 -14.58 -14.53
CA THR A 55 0.79 -13.87 -13.30
C THR A 55 -0.71 -13.94 -13.01
N LEU A 56 -1.12 -13.56 -11.79
CA LEU A 56 -2.54 -13.57 -11.39
C LEU A 56 -3.44 -12.69 -12.28
N VAL A 57 -2.87 -11.61 -12.80
CA VAL A 57 -3.47 -10.72 -13.80
C VAL A 57 -2.42 -10.50 -14.89
N PRO A 58 -2.44 -11.34 -15.94
CA PRO A 58 -1.51 -11.30 -17.05
C PRO A 58 -1.45 -9.90 -17.70
N LEU A 59 -0.23 -9.42 -18.00
CA LEU A 59 -0.01 -8.05 -18.47
C LEU A 59 1.17 -7.92 -19.43
N ILE A 60 1.19 -6.84 -20.20
CA ILE A 60 2.33 -6.37 -20.98
C ILE A 60 2.87 -5.11 -20.31
N ARG A 61 4.16 -5.08 -20.03
CA ARG A 61 4.87 -3.85 -19.64
C ARG A 61 5.48 -3.21 -20.88
N MET A 62 5.41 -1.89 -20.95
CA MET A 62 6.07 -1.11 -21.98
C MET A 62 6.36 0.31 -21.50
N SER A 63 7.16 1.05 -22.24
CA SER A 63 7.36 2.48 -22.07
C SER A 63 6.88 3.18 -23.34
N VAL A 64 5.95 4.13 -23.20
CA VAL A 64 5.42 4.94 -24.32
C VAL A 64 5.87 6.37 -24.12
N SER A 65 6.71 6.88 -25.01
CA SER A 65 7.32 8.21 -24.91
C SER A 65 7.97 8.48 -23.53
N GLY A 66 8.59 7.45 -22.95
CA GLY A 66 9.24 7.50 -21.63
C GLY A 66 8.30 7.29 -20.43
N VAL A 67 7.00 7.10 -20.64
CA VAL A 67 6.03 6.78 -19.58
C VAL A 67 5.83 5.27 -19.51
N ARG A 68 6.11 4.67 -18.35
CA ARG A 68 5.89 3.24 -18.13
C ARG A 68 4.40 2.93 -18.05
N ILE A 69 3.97 1.89 -18.76
CA ILE A 69 2.59 1.42 -18.84
C ILE A 69 2.55 -0.07 -18.51
N ASP A 70 1.71 -0.45 -17.56
CA ASP A 70 1.31 -1.83 -17.29
C ASP A 70 -0.08 -2.03 -17.92
N LEU A 71 -0.12 -2.76 -19.04
CA LEU A 71 -1.33 -3.01 -19.82
C LEU A 71 -1.88 -4.41 -19.55
N VAL A 72 -3.09 -4.49 -19.00
CA VAL A 72 -3.83 -5.75 -18.83
C VAL A 72 -4.91 -5.90 -19.92
N ILE A 73 -5.39 -7.11 -20.16
CA ILE A 73 -6.46 -7.38 -21.13
C ILE A 73 -7.77 -7.75 -20.42
N SER A 74 -8.89 -7.27 -20.97
CA SER A 74 -10.24 -7.71 -20.64
C SER A 74 -11.02 -8.02 -21.91
N ARG A 75 -11.30 -9.30 -22.13
CA ARG A 75 -12.12 -9.77 -23.26
C ARG A 75 -13.59 -9.76 -22.85
N LEU A 76 -14.42 -9.04 -23.62
CA LEU A 76 -15.87 -9.04 -23.43
C LEU A 76 -16.49 -10.27 -24.10
N SER A 77 -17.65 -10.71 -23.62
CA SER A 77 -18.48 -11.70 -24.33
C SER A 77 -19.39 -11.00 -25.36
N SER A 78 -18.78 -10.19 -26.22
CA SER A 78 -19.47 -9.38 -27.23
C SER A 78 -18.62 -9.26 -28.50
N PRO A 79 -19.22 -9.31 -29.70
CA PRO A 79 -18.50 -9.14 -30.96
C PRO A 79 -18.07 -7.69 -31.23
N TYR A 80 -18.40 -6.75 -30.35
CA TYR A 80 -17.95 -5.36 -30.42
C TYR A 80 -17.63 -4.80 -29.03
N VAL A 81 -16.77 -3.79 -29.00
CA VAL A 81 -16.45 -3.03 -27.78
C VAL A 81 -17.37 -1.80 -27.73
N PRO A 82 -18.20 -1.63 -26.69
CA PRO A 82 -19.06 -0.47 -26.57
C PRO A 82 -18.23 0.80 -26.34
N ALA A 83 -18.70 1.95 -26.84
CA ALA A 83 -18.04 3.24 -26.65
C ALA A 83 -17.98 3.66 -25.16
N HIS A 84 -18.97 3.24 -24.37
CA HIS A 84 -19.05 3.44 -22.93
C HIS A 84 -19.45 2.12 -22.26
N ILE A 85 -18.75 1.76 -21.19
CA ILE A 85 -19.13 0.63 -20.32
C ILE A 85 -19.95 1.19 -19.17
N ASP A 86 -21.21 0.78 -19.08
CA ASP A 86 -22.06 1.08 -17.93
C ASP A 86 -21.74 0.11 -16.79
N PHE A 87 -21.17 0.63 -15.71
CA PHE A 87 -20.84 -0.16 -14.53
C PHE A 87 -21.99 -0.23 -13.50
N GLU A 88 -23.09 0.51 -13.74
CA GLU A 88 -24.29 0.49 -12.91
C GLU A 88 -25.30 -0.57 -13.36
N GLN A 89 -25.12 -1.13 -14.56
CA GLN A 89 -25.96 -2.23 -15.06
C GLN A 89 -25.82 -3.50 -14.18
N PRO A 90 -26.79 -4.44 -14.26
CA PRO A 90 -26.71 -5.70 -13.51
C PRO A 90 -25.39 -6.44 -13.77
N LEU A 91 -24.81 -7.02 -12.72
CA LEU A 91 -23.50 -7.66 -12.80
C LEU A 91 -23.53 -8.89 -13.71
N GLU A 92 -24.67 -9.58 -13.74
CA GLU A 92 -24.99 -10.72 -14.60
C GLU A 92 -24.97 -10.36 -16.08
N ASP A 93 -25.22 -9.09 -16.41
CA ASP A 93 -25.13 -8.55 -17.77
C ASP A 93 -23.72 -8.02 -18.05
N LEU A 94 -23.13 -7.27 -17.11
CA LEU A 94 -21.78 -6.68 -17.25
C LEU A 94 -20.68 -7.72 -17.43
N TYR A 95 -20.75 -8.81 -16.67
CA TYR A 95 -19.72 -9.86 -16.66
C TYR A 95 -20.18 -11.15 -17.33
N ARG A 96 -21.30 -11.15 -18.05
CA ARG A 96 -21.83 -12.33 -18.74
C ARG A 96 -20.77 -12.93 -19.66
N GLY A 97 -20.51 -14.23 -19.51
CA GLY A 97 -19.60 -14.97 -20.39
C GLY A 97 -18.13 -14.54 -20.30
N MET A 98 -17.78 -13.59 -19.44
CA MET A 98 -16.40 -13.18 -19.24
C MET A 98 -15.69 -14.16 -18.32
N ASP A 99 -14.45 -14.51 -18.66
CA ASP A 99 -13.63 -15.32 -17.78
C ASP A 99 -13.07 -14.49 -16.59
N LEU A 100 -12.61 -15.18 -15.55
CA LEU A 100 -12.18 -14.56 -14.30
C LEU A 100 -11.04 -13.54 -14.46
N VAL A 101 -10.13 -13.73 -15.40
CA VAL A 101 -9.05 -12.76 -15.64
C VAL A 101 -9.61 -11.49 -16.27
N SER A 102 -10.52 -11.61 -17.24
CA SER A 102 -11.17 -10.45 -17.86
C SER A 102 -12.01 -9.67 -16.86
N VAL A 103 -12.77 -10.36 -15.98
CA VAL A 103 -13.52 -9.72 -14.89
C VAL A 103 -12.59 -8.98 -13.94
N ARG A 104 -11.46 -9.58 -13.55
CA ARG A 104 -10.44 -8.94 -12.68
C ARG A 104 -9.84 -7.71 -13.35
N SER A 105 -9.45 -7.81 -14.62
CA SER A 105 -8.91 -6.69 -15.39
C SER A 105 -9.92 -5.56 -15.51
N LEU A 106 -11.20 -5.83 -15.78
CA LEU A 106 -12.22 -4.79 -15.89
C LEU A 106 -12.56 -4.15 -14.52
N SER A 107 -12.54 -4.94 -13.44
CA SER A 107 -12.86 -4.47 -12.08
C SER A 107 -11.98 -3.32 -11.59
N GLY A 108 -10.74 -3.20 -12.06
CA GLY A 108 -9.87 -2.07 -11.71
C GLY A 108 -10.35 -0.73 -12.29
N VAL A 109 -11.05 -0.74 -13.44
CA VAL A 109 -11.68 0.46 -14.00
C VAL A 109 -12.92 0.82 -13.19
N HIS A 110 -13.77 -0.17 -12.92
CA HIS A 110 -14.96 -0.03 -12.09
C HIS A 110 -14.58 0.56 -10.74
N LEU A 111 -13.53 0.03 -10.10
CA LEU A 111 -13.03 0.51 -8.81
C LEU A 111 -12.66 2.00 -8.85
N ALA A 112 -11.97 2.45 -9.89
CA ALA A 112 -11.59 3.85 -10.01
C ALA A 112 -12.81 4.77 -10.20
N GLN A 113 -13.79 4.34 -10.98
CA GLN A 113 -15.04 5.07 -11.15
C GLN A 113 -15.88 5.10 -9.88
N GLU A 114 -15.99 3.97 -9.19
CA GLU A 114 -16.74 3.86 -7.92
C GLU A 114 -16.09 4.73 -6.83
N VAL A 115 -14.75 4.75 -6.73
CA VAL A 115 -14.07 5.68 -5.83
C VAL A 115 -14.38 7.14 -6.17
N LYS A 116 -14.38 7.52 -7.46
CA LYS A 116 -14.76 8.88 -7.89
C LYS A 116 -16.20 9.20 -7.51
N LYS A 117 -17.13 8.27 -7.74
CA LYS A 117 -18.55 8.41 -7.37
C LYS A 117 -18.71 8.59 -5.86
N LEU A 118 -18.07 7.74 -5.06
CA LEU A 118 -18.12 7.77 -3.58
C LEU A 118 -17.45 9.00 -2.96
N THR A 119 -16.59 9.69 -3.72
CA THR A 119 -15.88 10.90 -3.26
C THR A 119 -16.38 12.17 -3.95
N ASN A 120 -17.37 12.03 -4.84
CA ASN A 120 -18.00 13.17 -5.49
C ASN A 120 -18.63 14.08 -4.42
N GLY A 121 -18.42 15.39 -4.54
CA GLY A 121 -18.86 16.36 -3.53
C GLY A 121 -17.96 16.47 -2.30
N PHE A 122 -16.83 15.75 -2.21
CA PHE A 122 -15.88 15.89 -1.11
C PHE A 122 -14.54 16.54 -1.56
N PRO A 123 -14.46 17.88 -1.64
CA PRO A 123 -13.31 18.58 -2.26
C PRO A 123 -11.97 18.37 -1.54
N LEU A 124 -12.00 17.97 -0.26
CA LEU A 124 -10.80 17.71 0.54
C LEU A 124 -10.21 16.30 0.34
N PHE A 125 -10.91 15.40 -0.36
CA PHE A 125 -10.49 14.01 -0.55
C PHE A 125 -9.08 13.91 -1.18
N PRO A 126 -8.78 14.62 -2.29
CA PRO A 126 -7.45 14.53 -2.91
C PRO A 126 -6.34 15.04 -1.99
N ARG A 127 -6.62 16.07 -1.16
CA ARG A 127 -5.64 16.63 -0.21
C ARG A 127 -5.35 15.64 0.92
N LEU A 128 -6.39 15.07 1.53
CA LEU A 128 -6.26 14.05 2.57
C LEU A 128 -5.51 12.82 2.04
N LEU A 129 -5.90 12.31 0.87
CA LEU A 129 -5.26 11.16 0.26
C LEU A 129 -3.77 11.40 -0.04
N ARG A 130 -3.40 12.59 -0.52
CA ARG A 130 -1.98 12.96 -0.74
C ARG A 130 -1.17 12.94 0.56
N ILE A 131 -1.73 13.45 1.65
CA ILE A 131 -1.07 13.47 2.98
C ILE A 131 -0.89 12.05 3.50
N VAL A 132 -1.96 11.23 3.45
CA VAL A 132 -1.90 9.82 3.89
C VAL A 132 -0.87 9.06 3.07
N ARG A 133 -0.85 9.20 1.73
CA ARG A 133 0.14 8.55 0.86
C ARG A 133 1.58 9.01 1.16
N ALA A 134 1.78 10.29 1.41
CA ALA A 134 3.08 10.82 1.81
C ALA A 134 3.56 10.23 3.14
N TRP A 135 2.67 10.14 4.13
CA TRP A 135 2.93 9.47 5.40
C TRP A 135 3.25 7.98 5.23
N VAL A 136 2.43 7.22 4.51
CA VAL A 136 2.65 5.78 4.20
C VAL A 136 4.02 5.56 3.57
N SER A 137 4.40 6.42 2.62
CA SER A 137 5.70 6.37 1.95
C SER A 137 6.85 6.72 2.91
N ALA A 138 6.70 7.77 3.71
CA ALA A 138 7.71 8.18 4.69
C ALA A 138 7.93 7.08 5.74
N ARG A 139 6.87 6.40 6.16
CA ARG A 139 6.93 5.33 7.18
C ARG A 139 7.23 3.94 6.61
N ALA A 140 7.40 3.81 5.30
CA ALA A 140 7.70 2.57 4.60
C ALA A 140 6.71 1.43 4.91
N ILE A 141 5.40 1.74 4.91
CA ILE A 141 4.29 0.81 5.23
C ILE A 141 3.29 0.63 4.07
N GLY A 142 3.73 0.83 2.82
CA GLY A 142 2.86 0.81 1.63
C GLY A 142 3.12 -0.33 0.63
N SER A 143 4.03 -1.26 0.94
CA SER A 143 4.42 -2.32 0.00
C SER A 143 3.67 -3.63 0.28
N TYR A 144 2.73 -3.98 -0.59
CA TYR A 144 2.01 -5.25 -0.50
C TYR A 144 2.90 -6.47 -0.65
N VAL A 145 3.97 -6.34 -1.45
CA VAL A 145 4.97 -7.39 -1.68
C VAL A 145 5.59 -7.83 -0.35
N TYR A 146 5.87 -6.87 0.55
CA TYR A 146 6.46 -7.10 1.87
C TYR A 146 5.43 -7.27 3.00
N GLY A 147 4.17 -7.48 2.64
CA GLY A 147 3.08 -7.75 3.58
C GLY A 147 2.48 -6.53 4.25
N PHE A 148 2.58 -5.33 3.66
CA PHE A 148 1.85 -4.15 4.12
C PHE A 148 0.60 -3.88 3.27
N PRO A 149 -0.37 -3.06 3.73
CA PRO A 149 -1.51 -2.69 2.89
C PRO A 149 -1.05 -1.98 1.59
N PRO A 150 -1.55 -2.38 0.40
CA PRO A 150 -1.23 -1.70 -0.85
C PRO A 150 -1.77 -0.28 -0.88
N ASN A 151 -1.28 0.51 -1.85
CA ASN A 151 -1.76 1.87 -2.10
C ASN A 151 -3.29 2.00 -2.17
N ILE A 152 -3.99 1.06 -2.80
CA ILE A 152 -5.44 1.06 -2.92
C ILE A 152 -6.15 0.89 -1.56
N ALA A 153 -5.55 0.16 -0.62
CA ALA A 153 -6.10 0.01 0.73
C ALA A 153 -6.20 1.38 1.41
N TRP A 154 -5.14 2.18 1.33
CA TRP A 154 -5.12 3.54 1.88
C TRP A 154 -6.13 4.49 1.21
N VAL A 155 -6.42 4.30 -0.08
CA VAL A 155 -7.52 5.01 -0.77
C VAL A 155 -8.86 4.64 -0.13
N ILE A 156 -9.16 3.35 0.02
CA ILE A 156 -10.41 2.86 0.61
C ILE A 156 -10.59 3.38 2.04
N LEU A 157 -9.53 3.36 2.86
CA LEU A 157 -9.54 3.93 4.22
C LEU A 157 -9.87 5.43 4.22
N VAL A 158 -9.31 6.20 3.28
CA VAL A 158 -9.62 7.63 3.12
C VAL A 158 -11.07 7.85 2.67
N VAL A 159 -11.56 7.07 1.70
CA VAL A 159 -12.97 7.10 1.26
C VAL A 159 -13.90 6.81 2.43
N TYR A 160 -13.58 5.82 3.27
CA TYR A 160 -14.36 5.49 4.45
C TYR A 160 -14.50 6.69 5.40
N VAL A 161 -13.40 7.41 5.66
CA VAL A 161 -13.43 8.62 6.48
C VAL A 161 -14.29 9.69 5.82
N CYS A 162 -14.10 9.97 4.54
CA CYS A 162 -14.92 10.95 3.81
C CYS A 162 -16.42 10.64 3.92
N LYS A 163 -16.85 9.40 3.63
CA LYS A 163 -18.25 8.96 3.74
C LYS A 163 -18.80 9.09 5.16
N ARG A 164 -17.98 8.75 6.17
CA ARG A 164 -18.40 8.84 7.57
C ARG A 164 -18.64 10.29 7.99
N MET A 165 -17.83 11.22 7.51
CA MET A 165 -17.96 12.65 7.83
C MET A 165 -19.19 13.26 7.14
N THR A 166 -19.42 12.97 5.85
CA THR A 166 -20.61 13.46 5.11
C THR A 166 -21.92 12.94 5.69
N ASN A 167 -21.97 11.65 6.04
CA ASN A 167 -23.18 11.06 6.64
C ASN A 167 -23.50 11.69 8.01
N HIS A 168 -22.47 12.06 8.79
CA HIS A 168 -22.65 12.73 10.07
C HIS A 168 -23.23 14.14 9.87
N GLU A 169 -22.71 14.91 8.92
CA GLU A 169 -23.27 16.22 8.54
C GLU A 169 -24.74 16.11 8.12
N GLU A 170 -25.09 15.15 7.26
CA GLU A 170 -26.48 14.95 6.84
C GLU A 170 -27.40 14.56 8.01
N SER A 171 -26.94 13.72 8.94
CA SER A 171 -27.71 13.35 10.13
C SER A 171 -27.93 14.53 11.09
N MET A 172 -26.94 15.42 11.22
CA MET A 172 -27.03 16.64 12.02
C MET A 172 -27.96 17.67 11.37
N GLN A 173 -27.94 17.78 10.04
CA GLN A 173 -28.86 18.64 9.29
C GLN A 173 -30.30 18.11 9.31
N LYS A 174 -30.50 16.79 9.25
CA LYS A 174 -31.82 16.14 9.35
C LYS A 174 -32.42 16.16 10.76
N SER A 175 -31.62 16.32 11.80
CA SER A 175 -32.08 16.35 13.21
C SER A 175 -32.36 17.75 13.76
N GLY A 176 -32.19 18.83 12.97
CA GLY A 176 -32.59 20.19 13.35
C GLY A 176 -31.89 20.78 14.58
N PHE A 177 -30.87 20.11 15.14
CA PHE A 177 -30.22 20.53 16.38
C PHE A 177 -28.84 21.11 16.08
N CYS A 178 -28.79 22.45 15.98
CA CYS A 178 -27.56 23.21 15.84
C CYS A 178 -26.82 23.22 17.18
N ILE A 179 -25.81 22.34 17.38
CA ILE A 179 -24.88 22.45 18.51
C ILE A 179 -23.81 23.51 18.16
N CYS A 180 -24.26 24.74 18.02
CA CYS A 180 -23.44 25.95 18.03
C CYS A 180 -24.09 26.96 18.98
N LYS A 181 -24.41 26.55 20.21
CA LYS A 181 -24.56 27.38 21.43
C LYS A 181 -25.18 26.54 22.56
N HIS A 182 -24.61 26.71 23.75
CA HIS A 182 -25.04 26.22 25.05
C HIS A 182 -24.64 24.80 25.49
N THR A 183 -24.29 24.80 26.78
CA THR A 183 -23.59 23.84 27.63
C THR A 183 -24.53 22.84 28.31
N ASP A 184 -23.93 21.71 28.72
CA ASP A 184 -24.29 20.77 29.80
C ASP A 184 -25.54 19.87 29.65
N VAL A 185 -25.30 18.55 29.59
CA VAL A 185 -25.53 17.55 30.67
C VAL A 185 -25.63 16.13 30.07
N ASN A 186 -24.79 15.23 30.61
CA ASN A 186 -24.86 13.76 30.64
C ASN A 186 -25.71 13.01 29.61
N THR A 187 -25.04 12.27 28.71
CA THR A 187 -25.44 10.91 28.33
C THR A 187 -24.23 10.12 27.80
N ARG A 188 -24.04 8.92 28.35
CA ARG A 188 -23.03 7.93 27.93
C ARG A 188 -23.54 7.22 26.67
N SER A 189 -22.90 7.45 25.53
CA SER A 189 -22.53 6.45 24.51
C SER A 189 -21.99 7.17 23.28
N SER A 190 -21.09 6.53 22.54
CA SER A 190 -20.27 7.05 21.43
C SER A 190 -19.11 7.96 21.84
N GLY A 191 -17.91 7.38 21.82
CA GLY A 191 -16.66 8.06 22.17
C GLY A 191 -16.27 9.11 21.13
N PHE A 192 -16.70 10.34 21.33
CA PHE A 192 -16.02 11.53 20.84
C PHE A 192 -15.19 12.12 21.98
N ILE A 193 -13.88 12.22 21.80
CA ILE A 193 -13.06 13.13 22.61
C ILE A 193 -13.35 14.53 22.06
N SER A 194 -14.18 15.30 22.77
CA SER A 194 -14.40 16.72 22.48
C SER A 194 -13.12 17.49 22.79
N VAL A 195 -12.49 18.08 21.77
CA VAL A 195 -11.37 19.01 21.92
C VAL A 195 -11.95 20.42 21.95
N LYS A 196 -11.89 21.09 23.10
CA LYS A 196 -12.15 22.53 23.20
C LYS A 196 -10.98 23.27 22.54
N ILE A 197 -11.24 23.94 21.42
CA ILE A 197 -10.34 24.95 20.84
C ILE A 197 -10.82 26.29 21.40
N SER A 198 -10.02 26.93 22.24
CA SER A 198 -10.22 28.32 22.66
C SER A 198 -9.47 29.21 21.68
N ASP A 199 -10.22 29.85 20.78
CA ASP A 199 -9.70 30.94 19.95
C ASP A 199 -9.45 32.16 20.85
N ASN A 200 -8.18 32.57 20.96
CA ASN A 200 -7.86 33.88 21.52
C ASN A 200 -6.78 34.56 20.66
N GLN A 201 -7.25 35.61 19.97
CA GLN A 201 -6.58 36.88 19.69
C GLN A 201 -5.26 36.86 18.89
N LEU A 202 -5.35 37.34 17.64
CA LEU A 202 -4.37 38.27 17.06
C LEU A 202 -5.11 39.23 16.13
N SER A 203 -5.53 40.35 16.71
CA SER A 203 -6.00 41.54 16.00
C SER A 203 -4.81 42.31 15.44
N HIS A 204 -4.72 42.45 14.12
CA HIS A 204 -4.27 43.69 13.50
C HIS A 204 -5.00 43.93 12.18
N SER A 205 -5.46 45.16 12.07
CA SER A 205 -6.44 45.74 11.15
C SER A 205 -5.91 45.99 9.73
N SER A 206 -6.72 45.67 8.71
CA SER A 206 -7.15 46.64 7.70
C SER A 206 -8.34 46.12 6.86
N SER A 207 -9.38 46.95 6.81
CA SER A 207 -10.61 46.99 5.99
C SER A 207 -10.36 46.80 4.47
N SER A 208 -11.26 46.41 3.58
CA SER A 208 -12.68 46.01 3.57
C SER A 208 -13.06 45.76 2.10
N SER A 209 -13.74 44.66 1.77
CA SER A 209 -14.87 44.69 0.84
C SER A 209 -15.63 43.36 0.89
N SER A 210 -16.93 43.52 1.03
CA SER A 210 -17.97 42.53 1.32
C SER A 210 -18.27 41.60 0.16
N GLY A 211 -18.30 40.30 0.45
CA GLY A 211 -18.93 39.27 -0.37
C GLY A 211 -19.49 38.18 0.54
N THR A 212 -20.74 38.35 0.95
CA THR A 212 -21.49 37.39 1.75
C THR A 212 -21.86 36.19 0.89
N ILE A 213 -21.30 35.01 1.16
CA ILE A 213 -21.90 33.71 0.82
C ILE A 213 -21.76 32.81 2.05
N GLY A 214 -22.89 32.33 2.56
CA GLY A 214 -22.96 31.49 3.76
C GLY A 214 -22.20 30.18 3.59
N GLY A 215 -21.27 29.92 4.52
CA GLY A 215 -20.51 28.67 4.57
C GLY A 215 -21.24 27.64 5.42
N THR A 216 -21.82 26.65 4.76
CA THR A 216 -22.15 25.33 5.34
C THR A 216 -20.89 24.72 5.96
N GLY A 217 -21.03 24.03 7.10
CA GLY A 217 -19.90 23.59 7.95
C GLY A 217 -18.86 22.70 7.28
N GLU A 218 -17.90 23.28 6.55
CA GLU A 218 -16.78 22.57 5.96
C GLU A 218 -15.84 22.04 7.05
N HIS A 219 -15.64 20.73 7.11
CA HIS A 219 -14.57 20.14 7.92
C HIS A 219 -13.19 20.66 7.49
N SER A 220 -12.36 21.11 8.43
CA SER A 220 -10.98 21.48 8.10
C SER A 220 -10.15 20.26 7.71
N LEU A 221 -9.17 20.44 6.83
CA LEU A 221 -8.25 19.36 6.42
C LEU A 221 -7.54 18.73 7.62
N SER A 222 -7.18 19.53 8.62
CA SER A 222 -6.54 19.05 9.85
C SER A 222 -7.48 18.18 10.71
N CYS A 223 -8.78 18.52 10.77
CA CYS A 223 -9.79 17.68 11.41
C CYS A 223 -9.91 16.32 10.72
N LEU A 224 -9.92 16.29 9.40
CA LEU A 224 -9.99 15.03 8.63
C LEU A 224 -8.76 14.15 8.81
N ILE A 225 -7.57 14.76 8.87
CA ILE A 225 -6.33 14.04 9.17
C ILE A 225 -6.41 13.43 10.57
N HIS A 226 -6.83 14.20 11.57
CA HIS A 226 -7.03 13.70 12.92
C HIS A 226 -8.04 12.54 12.96
N ALA A 227 -9.20 12.70 12.31
CA ALA A 227 -10.25 11.70 12.25
C ALA A 227 -9.76 10.39 11.61
N PHE A 228 -9.00 10.48 10.51
CA PHE A 228 -8.40 9.31 9.85
C PHE A 228 -7.53 8.50 10.82
N PHE A 229 -6.57 9.16 11.46
CA PHE A 229 -5.66 8.46 12.36
C PHE A 229 -6.38 7.94 13.61
N ALA A 230 -7.30 8.73 14.20
CA ALA A 230 -7.98 8.35 15.43
C ALA A 230 -8.88 7.12 15.22
N LEU A 231 -9.59 7.10 14.09
CA LEU A 231 -10.44 5.99 13.70
C LEU A 231 -9.63 4.71 13.48
N PHE A 232 -8.58 4.76 12.66
CA PHE A 232 -7.84 3.54 12.31
C PHE A 232 -6.83 3.10 13.37
N ALA A 233 -6.42 3.98 14.28
CA ALA A 233 -5.63 3.62 15.46
C ALA A 233 -6.40 2.76 16.47
N THR A 234 -7.73 2.89 16.51
CA THR A 234 -8.64 2.13 17.39
C THR A 234 -9.45 1.06 16.66
N TRP A 235 -9.25 0.91 15.34
CA TRP A 235 -10.10 0.03 14.55
C TRP A 235 -10.02 -1.42 15.05
N PRO A 236 -11.17 -2.09 15.29
CA PRO A 236 -11.21 -3.40 15.92
C PRO A 236 -10.88 -4.51 14.91
N TRP A 237 -9.66 -4.53 14.38
CA TRP A 237 -9.19 -5.57 13.47
C TRP A 237 -9.35 -6.97 14.09
N PRO A 238 -9.93 -7.98 13.40
CA PRO A 238 -10.10 -8.06 11.95
C PRO A 238 -11.46 -7.60 11.41
N HIS A 239 -12.23 -6.77 12.13
CA HIS A 239 -13.46 -6.22 11.56
C HIS A 239 -13.19 -5.54 10.21
N PRO A 240 -13.95 -5.84 9.13
CA PRO A 240 -13.62 -5.38 7.80
C PRO A 240 -13.91 -3.88 7.63
N VAL A 241 -13.02 -3.16 6.94
CA VAL A 241 -13.36 -1.83 6.42
C VAL A 241 -14.12 -2.00 5.12
N GLN A 242 -15.42 -1.72 5.17
CA GLN A 242 -16.35 -1.87 4.05
C GLN A 242 -16.98 -0.52 3.72
N ILE A 243 -16.83 -0.06 2.47
CA ILE A 243 -17.38 1.22 1.98
C ILE A 243 -18.58 1.05 1.04
N ALA A 244 -18.89 -0.18 0.63
CA ALA A 244 -20.07 -0.55 -0.15
C ALA A 244 -20.53 -1.98 0.21
N PRO A 245 -21.78 -2.37 -0.02
CA PRO A 245 -22.24 -3.75 0.18
C PRO A 245 -21.40 -4.77 -0.60
N ILE A 246 -21.17 -5.94 0.00
CA ILE A 246 -20.58 -7.07 -0.70
C ILE A 246 -21.64 -7.64 -1.64
N LYS A 247 -21.32 -7.73 -2.93
CA LYS A 247 -22.21 -8.25 -3.96
C LYS A 247 -21.87 -9.72 -4.20
N VAL A 248 -22.90 -10.57 -4.22
CA VAL A 248 -22.77 -12.01 -4.51
C VAL A 248 -23.66 -12.32 -5.70
N VAL A 249 -23.09 -12.92 -6.73
CA VAL A 249 -23.78 -13.26 -7.98
C VAL A 249 -23.49 -14.73 -8.30
N PRO A 250 -24.33 -15.67 -7.82
CA PRO A 250 -24.09 -17.10 -7.98
C PRO A 250 -23.91 -17.53 -9.44
N ASP A 251 -24.68 -16.94 -10.36
CA ASP A 251 -24.69 -17.30 -11.79
C ASP A 251 -23.36 -17.03 -12.50
N LEU A 252 -22.53 -16.13 -11.98
CA LEU A 252 -21.21 -15.85 -12.54
C LEU A 252 -20.15 -16.86 -12.07
N GLY A 253 -20.41 -17.63 -11.00
CA GLY A 253 -19.41 -18.54 -10.41
C GLY A 253 -18.16 -17.83 -9.87
N ILE A 254 -18.22 -16.51 -9.63
CA ILE A 254 -17.12 -15.71 -9.10
C ILE A 254 -17.42 -15.33 -7.66
N PHE A 255 -16.53 -15.73 -6.75
CA PHE A 255 -16.66 -15.47 -5.33
C PHE A 255 -16.16 -14.06 -4.96
N SER A 256 -17.01 -13.33 -4.25
CA SER A 256 -16.62 -12.17 -3.46
C SER A 256 -16.12 -12.63 -2.09
N TRP A 257 -15.30 -11.79 -1.44
CA TRP A 257 -14.80 -11.98 -0.09
C TRP A 257 -15.96 -12.25 0.87
N ASP A 258 -15.89 -13.39 1.57
CA ASP A 258 -16.91 -13.83 2.51
C ASP A 258 -16.28 -14.69 3.62
N PRO A 259 -15.99 -14.11 4.81
CA PRO A 259 -15.35 -14.81 5.91
C PRO A 259 -16.24 -15.89 6.53
N GLN A 260 -17.54 -15.92 6.23
CA GLN A 260 -18.44 -16.96 6.74
C GLN A 260 -18.41 -18.22 5.87
N ARG A 261 -17.99 -18.10 4.61
CA ARG A 261 -17.98 -19.20 3.63
C ARG A 261 -16.58 -19.64 3.23
N ASN A 262 -15.56 -18.81 3.44
CA ASN A 262 -14.19 -19.07 3.06
C ASN A 262 -13.23 -18.94 4.25
N ILE A 263 -12.60 -20.05 4.63
CA ILE A 263 -11.63 -20.12 5.74
C ILE A 263 -10.40 -19.21 5.49
N GLN A 264 -10.04 -18.96 4.24
CA GLN A 264 -8.94 -18.04 3.94
C GLN A 264 -9.31 -16.59 4.29
N ASP A 265 -10.55 -16.19 3.96
CA ASP A 265 -11.08 -14.86 4.26
C ASP A 265 -11.29 -14.68 5.78
N GLU A 266 -11.69 -15.73 6.49
CA GLU A 266 -11.80 -15.74 7.95
C GLU A 266 -10.46 -15.43 8.65
N ARG A 267 -9.34 -15.87 8.06
CA ARG A 267 -7.99 -15.67 8.61
C ARG A 267 -7.39 -14.30 8.32
N ASP A 268 -8.10 -13.45 7.57
CA ASP A 268 -7.59 -12.13 7.21
C ASP A 268 -7.40 -11.23 8.44
N LEU A 269 -6.20 -10.64 8.55
CA LEU A 269 -5.80 -9.90 9.75
C LEU A 269 -6.25 -8.43 9.75
N MET A 270 -6.33 -7.83 8.56
CA MET A 270 -6.76 -6.45 8.31
C MET A 270 -7.61 -6.38 7.03
N PRO A 271 -8.87 -6.86 7.03
CA PRO A 271 -9.67 -6.87 5.80
C PRO A 271 -10.06 -5.45 5.38
N ILE A 272 -9.63 -5.04 4.19
CA ILE A 272 -10.00 -3.76 3.57
C ILE A 272 -10.60 -4.11 2.21
N ILE A 273 -11.91 -3.92 2.07
CA ILE A 273 -12.69 -4.56 1.00
C ILE A 273 -12.92 -3.59 -0.16
N THR A 274 -12.66 -4.03 -1.39
CA THR A 274 -13.01 -3.23 -2.59
C THR A 274 -14.53 -3.01 -2.66
N PRO A 275 -15.00 -1.81 -3.07
CA PRO A 275 -16.42 -1.52 -3.20
C PRO A 275 -17.11 -2.18 -4.40
N VAL A 276 -16.34 -2.74 -5.34
CA VAL A 276 -16.84 -3.29 -6.61
C VAL A 276 -16.72 -4.80 -6.66
N PHE A 277 -17.59 -5.44 -7.45
CA PHE A 277 -17.57 -6.87 -7.69
C PHE A 277 -16.40 -7.29 -8.60
N PRO A 278 -15.79 -8.47 -8.36
CA PRO A 278 -15.90 -9.23 -7.13
C PRO A 278 -15.25 -8.48 -5.98
N ASN A 279 -15.95 -8.36 -4.85
CA ASN A 279 -15.41 -7.67 -3.68
C ASN A 279 -14.22 -8.47 -3.16
N LYS A 280 -13.08 -7.84 -2.94
CA LYS A 280 -11.85 -8.51 -2.49
C LYS A 280 -11.22 -7.77 -1.34
N ASN A 281 -10.61 -8.53 -0.43
CA ASN A 281 -9.66 -7.96 0.52
C ASN A 281 -8.37 -7.55 -0.21
N VAL A 282 -8.05 -6.26 -0.25
CA VAL A 282 -6.81 -5.76 -0.88
C VAL A 282 -5.58 -5.95 0.01
N SER A 283 -5.76 -6.16 1.31
CA SER A 283 -4.69 -6.34 2.31
C SER A 283 -4.51 -7.80 2.75
N PHE A 284 -4.86 -8.75 1.88
CA PHE A 284 -4.68 -10.20 2.09
C PHE A 284 -3.21 -10.60 2.36
N SER A 285 -2.24 -9.75 1.98
CA SER A 285 -0.82 -9.98 2.21
C SER A 285 -0.35 -9.64 3.63
N VAL A 286 -1.19 -9.01 4.44
CA VAL A 286 -0.81 -8.54 5.77
C VAL A 286 -0.55 -9.71 6.71
N ARG A 287 0.59 -9.65 7.40
CA ARG A 287 1.05 -10.62 8.40
C ARG A 287 0.86 -10.04 9.80
N GLN A 288 0.94 -10.88 10.84
CA GLN A 288 0.70 -10.42 12.21
C GLN A 288 1.69 -9.32 12.64
N VAL A 289 2.95 -9.41 12.22
CA VAL A 289 3.96 -8.37 12.48
C VAL A 289 3.66 -7.07 11.72
N THR A 290 3.33 -7.14 10.44
CA THR A 290 3.06 -5.92 9.66
C THR A 290 1.76 -5.24 10.06
N LYS A 291 0.73 -6.01 10.49
CA LYS A 291 -0.47 -5.47 11.16
C LYS A 291 -0.09 -4.68 12.41
N ARG A 292 0.76 -5.25 13.28
CA ARG A 292 1.24 -4.55 14.49
C ARG A 292 1.97 -3.27 14.13
N ILE A 293 2.89 -3.30 13.16
CA ILE A 293 3.64 -2.12 12.69
C ILE A 293 2.68 -1.04 12.17
N VAL A 294 1.70 -1.40 11.33
CA VAL A 294 0.72 -0.44 10.79
C VAL A 294 -0.11 0.17 11.91
N THR A 295 -0.58 -0.65 12.85
CA THR A 295 -1.38 -0.20 14.00
C THR A 295 -0.55 0.74 14.89
N ASP A 296 0.70 0.39 15.16
CA ASP A 296 1.63 1.21 15.93
C ASP A 296 1.92 2.55 15.25
N GLU A 297 2.07 2.58 13.93
CA GLU A 297 2.28 3.82 13.18
C GLU A 297 1.01 4.69 13.15
N LEU A 298 -0.19 4.09 13.04
CA LEU A 298 -1.45 4.82 13.18
C LEU A 298 -1.59 5.41 14.60
N GLN A 299 -1.26 4.61 15.63
CA GLN A 299 -1.28 5.03 17.03
C GLN A 299 -0.20 6.06 17.36
N ARG A 300 0.96 6.03 16.71
CA ARG A 300 2.04 7.01 16.87
C ARG A 300 1.54 8.44 16.64
N VAL A 301 0.59 8.59 15.71
CA VAL A 301 0.04 9.90 15.32
C VAL A 301 -1.03 10.41 16.31
N CYS A 302 -1.84 9.51 16.88
CA CYS A 302 -2.96 9.87 17.77
C CYS A 302 -2.68 9.78 19.27
N ARG A 303 -1.76 8.90 19.67
CA ARG A 303 -1.43 8.54 21.05
C ARG A 303 -2.63 8.19 21.92
N LEU A 304 -3.04 6.94 21.80
CA LEU A 304 -3.89 6.31 22.80
C LEU A 304 -3.02 5.78 23.94
N PRO A 305 -3.50 5.77 25.20
CA PRO A 305 -2.80 5.15 26.33
C PRO A 305 -2.35 3.70 25.98
N PRO A 306 -1.15 3.24 26.40
CA PRO A 306 -0.33 3.75 27.52
C PRO A 306 1.01 4.41 27.12
N ARG A 307 1.22 4.87 25.87
CA ARG A 307 2.55 5.35 25.41
C ARG A 307 2.81 6.86 25.69
N VAL A 308 3.95 7.21 26.29
CA VAL A 308 4.38 8.59 26.72
C VAL A 308 5.00 9.45 25.58
N GLY A 309 4.56 10.72 25.38
CA GLY A 309 5.08 11.76 24.42
C GLY A 309 4.05 12.51 23.48
N LEU A 310 4.49 13.32 22.47
CA LEU A 310 4.01 13.52 21.05
C LEU A 310 2.56 13.35 20.51
N ARG A 311 1.46 14.03 20.88
CA ARG A 311 0.15 13.89 20.17
C ARG A 311 0.18 14.55 18.78
N ILE A 312 0.97 14.06 17.83
CA ILE A 312 1.41 14.78 16.61
C ILE A 312 0.32 15.66 15.98
N VAL A 313 -0.85 15.13 15.62
CA VAL A 313 -1.89 15.97 14.97
C VAL A 313 -2.52 16.95 15.94
N THR A 314 -2.79 16.55 17.18
CA THR A 314 -3.29 17.47 18.21
C THR A 314 -2.25 18.54 18.56
N ASP A 315 -0.99 18.18 18.69
CA ASP A 315 0.12 19.09 18.99
C ASP A 315 0.36 20.04 17.82
N ILE A 316 0.25 19.57 16.57
CA ILE A 316 0.25 20.43 15.38
C ILE A 316 -0.87 21.46 15.46
N LEU A 317 -2.09 21.03 15.83
CA LEU A 317 -3.24 21.93 15.99
C LEU A 317 -3.04 22.95 17.12
N HIS A 318 -2.29 22.60 18.18
CA HIS A 318 -1.95 23.51 19.28
C HIS A 318 -0.59 24.24 19.10
N GLY A 319 0.02 24.14 17.91
CA GLY A 319 1.31 24.77 17.60
C GLY A 319 2.54 24.17 18.30
N GLN A 320 2.41 23.00 18.93
CA GLN A 320 3.46 22.29 19.67
C GLN A 320 4.25 21.28 18.81
N ALA A 321 3.81 21.03 17.58
CA ALA A 321 4.47 20.14 16.63
C ALA A 321 4.33 20.65 15.20
N LYS A 322 5.10 20.06 14.28
CA LYS A 322 5.13 20.45 12.86
C LYS A 322 4.60 19.31 11.98
N TRP A 323 4.01 19.68 10.84
CA TRP A 323 3.61 18.69 9.82
C TRP A 323 4.78 17.83 9.31
N THR A 324 6.02 18.29 9.45
CA THR A 324 7.23 17.50 9.17
C THR A 324 7.38 16.29 10.09
N ASP A 325 6.85 16.34 11.31
CA ASP A 325 6.95 15.26 12.29
C ASP A 325 6.03 14.08 11.93
N LEU A 326 4.91 14.38 11.25
CA LEU A 326 4.06 13.37 10.62
C LEU A 326 4.84 12.64 9.52
N LEU A 327 5.60 13.38 8.71
CA LEU A 327 6.32 12.90 7.53
C LEU A 327 7.76 12.46 7.80
N GLU A 328 8.14 12.30 9.07
CA GLU A 328 9.45 11.78 9.45
C GLU A 328 9.71 10.44 8.76
N ARG A 329 10.85 10.34 8.06
CA ARG A 329 11.21 9.13 7.33
C ARG A 329 11.63 8.02 8.28
N TYR A 330 11.03 6.85 8.09
CA TYR A 330 11.42 5.63 8.78
C TYR A 330 12.67 5.03 8.13
N ASP A 331 13.68 4.74 8.95
CA ASP A 331 14.83 3.95 8.56
C ASP A 331 14.90 2.67 9.40
N VAL A 332 14.88 1.52 8.71
CA VAL A 332 14.95 0.20 9.34
C VAL A 332 16.26 0.04 10.14
N ARG A 333 17.34 0.68 9.70
CA ARG A 333 18.66 0.62 10.33
C ARG A 333 18.70 1.29 11.69
N ASN A 334 17.76 2.20 11.97
CA ASN A 334 17.68 2.90 13.25
C ASN A 334 16.94 2.08 14.31
N HIS A 335 16.05 1.17 13.90
CA HIS A 335 15.17 0.42 14.80
C HIS A 335 15.68 -1.00 15.08
N TYR A 336 16.33 -1.62 14.11
CA TYR A 336 16.81 -2.99 14.21
C TYR A 336 18.32 -3.05 14.42
N ARG A 337 18.78 -4.12 15.08
CA ARG A 337 20.21 -4.38 15.30
C ARG A 337 20.74 -5.54 14.47
N HIS A 338 19.86 -6.43 14.04
CA HIS A 338 20.21 -7.67 13.34
C HIS A 338 19.57 -7.66 11.97
N PHE A 339 20.35 -8.02 10.94
CA PHE A 339 19.90 -8.00 9.56
C PHE A 339 20.44 -9.21 8.80
N ILE A 340 19.70 -9.64 7.80
CA ILE A 340 20.19 -10.47 6.70
C ILE A 340 20.21 -9.58 5.46
N LEU A 341 21.38 -9.40 4.86
CA LEU A 341 21.53 -8.78 3.56
C LEU A 341 21.45 -9.87 2.49
N LEU A 342 20.37 -9.86 1.72
CA LEU A 342 20.22 -10.70 0.52
C LEU A 342 20.74 -9.92 -0.68
N THR A 343 21.58 -10.55 -1.49
CA THR A 343 22.13 -9.97 -2.72
C THR A 343 21.90 -10.91 -3.88
N LEU A 344 21.07 -10.47 -4.83
CA LEU A 344 20.90 -11.14 -6.12
C LEU A 344 21.85 -10.53 -7.13
N ASN A 345 22.68 -11.35 -7.74
CA ASN A 345 23.52 -11.00 -8.88
C ASN A 345 22.92 -11.60 -10.16
N ALA A 346 22.76 -10.78 -11.19
CA ALA A 346 22.24 -11.18 -12.49
C ALA A 346 23.26 -10.85 -13.58
N VAL A 347 23.20 -11.56 -14.71
CA VAL A 347 24.07 -11.29 -15.87
C VAL A 347 23.50 -10.19 -16.77
N SER A 348 22.19 -9.93 -16.68
CA SER A 348 21.52 -8.88 -17.45
C SER A 348 20.46 -8.16 -16.61
N ARG A 349 20.00 -7.00 -17.09
CA ARG A 349 18.97 -6.21 -16.39
C ARG A 349 17.60 -6.88 -16.47
N GLU A 350 17.33 -7.56 -17.57
CA GLU A 350 16.13 -8.37 -17.81
C GLU A 350 16.07 -9.52 -16.81
N GLU A 351 17.16 -10.28 -16.65
CA GLU A 351 17.25 -11.33 -15.64
C GLU A 351 17.06 -10.74 -14.23
N LEU A 352 17.71 -9.61 -13.92
CA LEU A 352 17.56 -8.96 -12.62
C LEU A 352 16.09 -8.57 -12.34
N ASN A 353 15.35 -8.19 -13.36
CA ASN A 353 13.95 -7.83 -13.23
C ASN A 353 13.06 -9.06 -13.01
N VAL A 354 13.27 -10.13 -13.78
CA VAL A 354 12.50 -11.38 -13.67
C VAL A 354 12.81 -12.10 -12.37
N VAL A 355 14.07 -12.47 -12.14
CA VAL A 355 14.51 -13.21 -10.95
C VAL A 355 14.38 -12.35 -9.70
N GLY A 356 14.70 -11.06 -9.79
CA GLY A 356 14.50 -10.13 -8.68
C GLY A 356 13.03 -9.97 -8.30
N GLY A 357 12.12 -9.91 -9.28
CA GLY A 357 10.68 -9.89 -9.05
C GLY A 357 10.15 -11.17 -8.38
N LEU A 358 10.69 -12.32 -8.77
CA LEU A 358 10.39 -13.60 -8.11
C LEU A 358 10.85 -13.60 -6.64
N VAL A 359 12.10 -13.21 -6.38
CA VAL A 359 12.61 -13.08 -5.00
C VAL A 359 11.76 -12.10 -4.20
N ASP A 360 11.49 -10.90 -4.73
CA ASP A 360 10.60 -9.89 -4.14
C ASP A 360 9.26 -10.52 -3.70
N SER A 361 8.63 -11.29 -4.57
CA SER A 361 7.32 -11.91 -4.31
C SER A 361 7.32 -12.93 -3.16
N ARG A 362 8.49 -13.52 -2.86
CA ARG A 362 8.67 -14.59 -1.86
C ARG A 362 9.36 -14.14 -0.58
N LEU A 363 9.87 -12.91 -0.51
CA LEU A 363 10.50 -12.40 0.72
C LEU A 363 9.57 -12.40 1.94
N ARG A 364 8.24 -12.33 1.74
CA ARG A 364 7.27 -12.49 2.83
C ARG A 364 7.30 -13.88 3.45
N ASP A 365 7.60 -14.90 2.64
CA ASP A 365 7.63 -16.30 3.08
C ASP A 365 8.85 -16.48 3.98
N LEU A 366 10.01 -15.91 3.61
CA LEU A 366 11.18 -15.84 4.49
C LEU A 366 10.88 -15.06 5.78
N ALA A 367 10.22 -13.91 5.69
CA ALA A 367 9.84 -13.13 6.86
C ALA A 367 8.93 -13.92 7.81
N GLN A 368 7.98 -14.69 7.27
CA GLN A 368 7.13 -15.58 8.07
C GLN A 368 7.94 -16.70 8.74
N LEU A 369 8.78 -17.40 7.98
CA LEU A 369 9.66 -18.46 8.50
C LEU A 369 10.58 -17.97 9.62
N LEU A 370 11.05 -16.72 9.54
CA LEU A 370 11.84 -16.10 10.58
C LEU A 370 11.00 -15.74 11.80
N GLU A 371 9.78 -15.23 11.63
CA GLU A 371 8.89 -14.88 12.75
C GLU A 371 8.30 -16.10 13.47
N ASP A 372 8.26 -17.26 12.80
CA ASP A 372 7.92 -18.53 13.43
C ASP A 372 9.07 -19.07 14.31
N ASN A 373 10.26 -18.46 14.24
CA ASN A 373 11.36 -18.77 15.15
C ASN A 373 11.07 -18.24 16.56
N ALA A 374 11.24 -19.09 17.57
CA ALA A 374 10.93 -18.79 18.97
C ALA A 374 11.56 -17.48 19.52
N TYR A 375 12.70 -17.05 18.97
CA TYR A 375 13.45 -15.90 19.48
C TYR A 375 13.39 -14.65 18.58
N ILE A 376 12.67 -14.69 17.45
CA ILE A 376 12.55 -13.55 16.54
C ILE A 376 11.13 -12.97 16.66
N HIS A 377 11.00 -11.80 17.30
CA HIS A 377 9.69 -11.21 17.59
C HIS A 377 9.06 -10.46 16.42
N SER A 378 9.91 -9.92 15.53
CA SER A 378 9.45 -9.21 14.35
C SER A 378 10.51 -9.19 13.25
N THR A 379 10.05 -9.18 12.00
CA THR A 379 10.91 -8.94 10.86
C THR A 379 10.39 -7.81 9.99
N ARG A 380 11.32 -7.10 9.34
CA ARG A 380 10.99 -6.03 8.39
C ARG A 380 11.90 -6.09 7.17
N ILE A 381 11.28 -6.20 6.01
CA ILE A 381 11.97 -6.20 4.72
C ILE A 381 12.11 -4.75 4.24
N SER A 382 13.30 -4.39 3.80
CA SER A 382 13.59 -3.11 3.16
C SER A 382 14.44 -3.34 1.92
N PRO A 383 14.00 -2.94 0.72
CA PRO A 383 14.87 -2.93 -0.45
C PRO A 383 16.01 -1.94 -0.22
N VAL A 384 17.21 -2.30 -0.63
CA VAL A 384 18.37 -1.40 -0.60
C VAL A 384 18.33 -0.59 -1.89
N GLN A 385 18.20 0.72 -1.75
CA GLN A 385 18.28 1.61 -2.91
C GLN A 385 19.71 1.57 -3.46
N SER A 386 19.84 1.25 -4.75
CA SER A 386 21.09 1.47 -5.47
C SER A 386 21.36 2.97 -5.46
N SER A 387 22.36 3.42 -4.72
CA SER A 387 22.87 4.78 -4.88
C SER A 387 23.25 4.96 -6.34
N HIS A 388 22.55 5.83 -7.07
CA HIS A 388 23.16 6.47 -8.22
C HIS A 388 24.47 7.05 -7.70
N SER A 389 25.60 6.59 -8.24
CA SER A 389 26.90 7.16 -7.98
C SER A 389 26.77 8.67 -8.03
N SER A 390 26.90 9.31 -6.87
CA SER A 390 27.11 10.75 -6.82
C SER A 390 28.30 11.04 -7.71
N ASN A 391 28.09 11.89 -8.72
CA ASN A 391 29.13 12.42 -9.60
C ASN A 391 30.28 12.98 -8.76
N LEU A 392 31.26 12.14 -8.45
CA LEU A 392 32.59 12.51 -8.03
C LEU A 392 33.44 12.37 -9.29
N SER A 393 33.73 13.51 -9.88
CA SER A 393 34.70 13.71 -10.94
C SER A 393 36.01 12.97 -10.61
N GLY A 394 36.34 11.97 -11.42
CA GLY A 394 37.62 11.27 -11.36
C GLY A 394 37.62 9.92 -12.08
N THR A 395 38.01 9.93 -13.36
CA THR A 395 38.40 8.79 -14.22
C THR A 395 37.31 7.74 -14.57
N PRO A 396 37.06 7.46 -15.86
CA PRO A 396 36.12 6.42 -16.29
C PRO A 396 36.81 5.05 -16.20
N ALA A 397 36.83 4.44 -15.02
CA ALA A 397 37.02 3.01 -14.92
C ALA A 397 35.68 2.34 -15.26
N GLN A 398 35.57 1.81 -16.47
CA GLN A 398 34.60 0.76 -16.80
C GLN A 398 34.82 -0.40 -15.81
N LEU A 399 33.97 -0.49 -14.79
CA LEU A 399 33.78 -1.74 -14.07
C LEU A 399 32.40 -2.24 -14.49
N ASP A 400 32.39 -3.25 -15.37
CA ASP A 400 31.25 -4.12 -15.66
C ASP A 400 30.87 -4.88 -14.37
N SER A 401 30.28 -4.18 -13.40
CA SER A 401 29.67 -4.83 -12.26
C SER A 401 28.33 -5.37 -12.74
N ASN A 402 28.21 -6.69 -12.80
CA ASN A 402 26.95 -7.39 -13.05
C ASN A 402 25.78 -6.73 -12.30
N PRO A 403 24.62 -6.54 -12.96
CA PRO A 403 23.46 -5.90 -12.34
C PRO A 403 23.07 -6.67 -11.06
N ARG A 404 22.92 -5.93 -9.95
CA ARG A 404 22.57 -6.51 -8.64
C ARG A 404 21.35 -5.84 -8.01
N ARG A 405 20.63 -6.60 -7.19
CA ARG A 405 19.50 -6.14 -6.37
C ARG A 405 19.68 -6.66 -4.95
N GLN A 406 19.40 -5.81 -3.97
CA GLN A 406 19.69 -6.11 -2.58
C GLN A 406 18.50 -5.82 -1.68
N TRP A 407 18.36 -6.63 -0.63
CA TRP A 407 17.32 -6.49 0.38
C TRP A 407 17.89 -6.68 1.78
N LEU A 408 17.49 -5.82 2.69
CA LEU A 408 17.71 -5.99 4.12
C LEU A 408 16.47 -6.62 4.75
N VAL A 409 16.65 -7.80 5.33
CA VAL A 409 15.66 -8.42 6.22
C VAL A 409 16.10 -8.16 7.64
N ALA A 410 15.51 -7.15 8.27
CA ALA A 410 15.80 -6.77 9.63
C ALA A 410 15.04 -7.66 10.61
N MET A 411 15.69 -8.02 11.72
CA MET A 411 15.17 -8.94 12.73
C MET A 411 15.28 -8.34 14.13
N ASP A 412 14.17 -8.37 14.86
CA ASP A 412 14.15 -8.07 16.29
C ASP A 412 14.31 -9.39 17.05
N ILE A 413 15.51 -9.61 17.58
CA ILE A 413 15.88 -10.84 18.27
C ILE A 413 15.76 -10.61 19.77
N GLU A 414 15.09 -11.54 20.46
CA GLU A 414 14.97 -11.53 21.91
C GLU A 414 16.36 -11.41 22.55
N PRO A 415 16.58 -10.42 23.44
CA PRO A 415 17.85 -10.30 24.16
C PRO A 415 18.20 -11.59 24.90
N GLY A 416 19.50 -11.90 25.00
CA GLY A 416 19.94 -13.07 25.75
C GLY A 416 19.59 -13.00 27.24
N PRO A 417 19.68 -14.14 27.95
CA PRO A 417 19.40 -14.23 29.37
C PRO A 417 20.34 -13.32 30.16
N VAL A 418 19.83 -12.75 31.26
CA VAL A 418 20.65 -11.98 32.19
C VAL A 418 21.55 -12.94 32.94
N LEU A 419 22.86 -12.72 32.85
CA LEU A 419 23.87 -13.49 33.56
C LEU A 419 23.94 -13.00 35.02
N PRO A 420 24.39 -13.85 35.96
CA PRO A 420 24.59 -13.47 37.36
C PRO A 420 25.51 -12.25 37.55
N SER A 421 26.39 -11.97 36.58
CA SER A 421 27.26 -10.79 36.54
C SER A 421 26.57 -9.49 36.12
N GLY A 422 25.26 -9.49 35.88
CA GLY A 422 24.46 -8.32 35.47
C GLY A 422 24.47 -8.03 33.97
N GLY A 423 25.39 -8.63 33.20
CA GLY A 423 25.41 -8.58 31.74
C GLY A 423 24.37 -9.50 31.10
N ARG A 424 24.07 -9.32 29.81
CA ARG A 424 23.27 -10.31 29.04
C ARG A 424 24.19 -11.24 28.25
N GLY A 425 23.92 -12.54 28.32
CA GLY A 425 24.60 -13.54 27.51
C GLY A 425 24.22 -13.45 26.03
N PRO A 426 24.90 -14.19 25.14
CA PRO A 426 24.47 -14.32 23.75
C PRO A 426 23.15 -15.10 23.66
N ARG A 427 22.29 -14.72 22.70
CA ARG A 427 21.14 -15.53 22.28
C ARG A 427 21.53 -16.27 20.99
N PRO A 428 21.80 -17.59 21.04
CA PRO A 428 22.03 -18.35 19.81
C PRO A 428 20.71 -18.50 19.07
N VAL A 429 20.60 -17.87 17.90
CA VAL A 429 19.46 -18.05 16.99
C VAL A 429 19.98 -18.73 15.74
N ASN A 430 19.48 -19.93 15.46
CA ASN A 430 19.78 -20.66 14.24
C ASN A 430 18.67 -20.42 13.22
N ILE A 431 19.00 -19.78 12.11
CA ILE A 431 18.09 -19.48 10.99
C ILE A 431 18.39 -20.31 9.73
N THR A 432 19.31 -21.28 9.81
CA THR A 432 19.73 -22.08 8.65
C THR A 432 18.55 -22.79 8.01
N ASN A 433 17.65 -23.38 8.82
CA ASN A 433 16.46 -24.04 8.28
C ASN A 433 15.49 -23.06 7.60
N CYS A 434 15.29 -21.86 8.17
CA CYS A 434 14.46 -20.82 7.56
C CYS A 434 14.99 -20.42 6.17
N LEU A 435 16.32 -20.26 6.05
CA LEU A 435 16.97 -19.97 4.77
C LEU A 435 16.85 -21.17 3.81
N SER A 436 17.15 -22.39 4.25
CA SER A 436 17.01 -23.60 3.41
C SER A 436 15.60 -23.74 2.82
N MET A 437 14.55 -23.58 3.66
CA MET A 437 13.16 -23.61 3.22
C MET A 437 12.86 -22.47 2.24
N PHE A 438 13.38 -21.26 2.48
CA PHE A 438 13.18 -20.14 1.55
C PHE A 438 13.81 -20.40 0.18
N TYR A 439 15.05 -20.91 0.12
CA TYR A 439 15.67 -21.29 -1.16
C TYR A 439 14.93 -22.44 -1.84
N GLN A 440 14.33 -23.36 -1.08
CA GLN A 440 13.46 -24.41 -1.65
C GLN A 440 12.20 -23.80 -2.28
N ILE A 441 11.53 -22.86 -1.61
CA ILE A 441 10.36 -22.14 -2.15
C ILE A 441 10.73 -21.45 -3.47
N LEU A 442 11.92 -20.83 -3.56
CA LEU A 442 12.38 -20.20 -4.80
C LEU A 442 12.57 -21.23 -5.92
N ARG A 443 13.22 -22.37 -5.64
CA ARG A 443 13.43 -23.45 -6.63
C ARG A 443 12.13 -24.11 -7.09
N GLU A 444 11.15 -24.27 -6.21
CA GLU A 444 9.83 -24.79 -6.57
C GLU A 444 9.06 -23.85 -7.51
N ARG A 445 9.37 -22.54 -7.47
CA ARG A 445 8.77 -21.53 -8.36
C ARG A 445 9.53 -21.35 -9.67
N ASP A 446 10.84 -21.56 -9.64
CA ASP A 446 11.69 -21.54 -10.82
C ASP A 446 12.82 -22.55 -10.66
N ALA A 447 12.65 -23.71 -11.28
CA ALA A 447 13.62 -24.80 -11.22
C ALA A 447 14.86 -24.56 -12.09
N TYR A 448 14.80 -23.60 -13.02
CA TYR A 448 15.88 -23.32 -13.98
C TYR A 448 16.90 -22.31 -13.44
N THR A 449 16.48 -21.43 -12.52
CA THR A 449 17.38 -20.46 -11.89
C THR A 449 18.26 -21.12 -10.82
N ASN A 450 19.58 -21.03 -10.98
CA ASN A 450 20.53 -21.45 -9.94
C ASN A 450 20.63 -20.41 -8.81
N PHE A 451 19.64 -20.41 -7.92
CA PHE A 451 19.61 -19.50 -6.77
C PHE A 451 20.80 -19.65 -5.83
N GLY A 452 21.44 -20.83 -5.77
CA GLY A 452 22.59 -21.08 -4.90
C GLY A 452 23.82 -20.24 -5.28
N GLU A 453 24.00 -19.97 -6.58
CA GLU A 453 25.08 -19.11 -7.08
C GLU A 453 24.66 -17.64 -7.18
N LYS A 454 23.40 -17.39 -7.55
CA LYS A 454 22.93 -16.03 -7.86
C LYS A 454 22.49 -15.23 -6.64
N LEU A 455 21.91 -15.88 -5.64
CA LEU A 455 21.37 -15.23 -4.44
C LEU A 455 22.25 -15.58 -3.23
N THR A 456 22.98 -14.59 -2.73
CA THR A 456 23.79 -14.74 -1.51
C THR A 456 23.13 -14.04 -0.32
N HIS A 457 23.46 -14.50 0.88
CA HIS A 457 22.96 -13.91 2.12
C HIS A 457 24.12 -13.68 3.10
N VAL A 458 24.11 -12.53 3.78
CA VAL A 458 25.11 -12.19 4.80
C VAL A 458 24.39 -11.69 6.04
N TYR A 459 24.75 -12.24 7.21
CA TYR A 459 24.26 -11.72 8.48
C TYR A 459 25.05 -10.48 8.89
N LEU A 460 24.34 -9.41 9.24
CA LEU A 460 24.90 -8.15 9.69
C LEU A 460 24.38 -7.81 11.09
N LYS A 461 25.27 -7.29 11.94
CA LYS A 461 24.92 -6.73 13.25
C LYS A 461 25.34 -5.27 13.31
N ARG A 462 24.43 -4.39 13.70
CA ARG A 462 24.74 -2.97 13.92
C ARG A 462 25.70 -2.84 15.10
N SER A 463 26.92 -2.37 14.84
CA SER A 463 27.87 -2.00 15.91
C SER A 463 27.52 -0.62 16.48
N VAL A 464 27.84 -0.39 17.75
CA VAL A 464 27.51 0.84 18.49
C VAL A 464 28.29 2.07 17.97
N HIS A 465 29.33 1.88 17.15
CA HIS A 465 30.28 2.92 16.73
C HIS A 465 30.33 3.26 15.24
N VAL A 466 29.34 2.87 14.42
CA VAL A 466 29.34 3.21 12.99
C VAL A 466 28.13 4.06 12.64
N CYS A 467 28.37 5.36 12.41
CA CYS A 467 27.58 6.14 11.46
C CYS A 467 27.72 5.47 10.10
N PHE A 468 26.70 4.74 9.66
CA PHE A 468 26.69 4.02 8.39
C PHE A 468 26.52 4.98 7.20
N GLY A 469 27.54 5.82 6.97
CA GLY A 469 27.79 6.50 5.70
C GLY A 469 28.62 5.64 4.73
N LYS A 470 29.01 4.42 5.12
CA LYS A 470 29.78 3.48 4.30
C LYS A 470 29.20 2.08 4.40
N LEU A 471 28.09 1.85 3.70
CA LEU A 471 27.81 0.55 3.09
C LEU A 471 28.13 0.72 1.61
N VAL A 472 29.42 0.73 1.32
CA VAL A 472 29.98 0.56 -0.03
C VAL A 472 30.83 -0.70 0.06
N CYS A 473 30.27 -1.78 -0.49
CA CYS A 473 30.86 -2.80 -1.36
C CYS A 473 30.04 -4.09 -1.26
#